data_AF-A0A6P7GGK2-F1
#
_entry.id   AF-A0A6P7GGK2-F1
#
_cell.length_a   1.000
_cell.length_b   1.000
_cell.length_c   1.000
_cell.angle_alpha   90.00
_cell.angle_beta   90.00
_cell.angle_gamma   90.00
#
_symmetry.space_group_name_H-M   'P 1'
#
loop_
_entity.id
_entity.type
_entity.pdbx_description
1 polymer ?
#
loop_
_entity_poly.entity_id
_entity_poly.type
_entity_poly.pdbx_seq_one_letter_code
_entity_poly.pdbx_strand_id
1 'polypeptide(L)'
;MLFCSENQREHLSTNIVPCIDNNTIIFQASAKNLGLTMDTKLNFNNHINLCLKKAYSMLKALYPHRHFLNIKTKAMLCESLILSHFNHYDHIYGPFLSVVNKKRGTKSTKFLS
;
A
#
# COMPACT_ATOMS: atom_id res chain seq x y z
N MET A 1 -4.55 -12.50 9.49
CA MET A 1 -4.55 -12.35 8.02
C MET A 1 -3.93 -13.59 7.40
N LEU A 2 -4.45 -14.11 6.29
CA LEU A 2 -4.00 -15.37 5.70
C LEU A 2 -3.46 -15.14 4.28
N PHE A 3 -2.17 -15.44 4.08
CA PHE A 3 -1.46 -15.26 2.81
C PHE A 3 -1.42 -16.59 2.06
N CYS A 4 -2.38 -16.82 1.17
CA CYS A 4 -2.38 -17.98 0.27
C CYS A 4 -3.20 -17.68 -1.01
N SER A 5 -3.25 -18.64 -1.92
CA SER A 5 -4.08 -18.56 -3.13
C SER A 5 -5.56 -18.36 -2.79
N GLU A 6 -6.32 -17.71 -3.68
CA GLU A 6 -7.71 -17.31 -3.40
C GLU A 6 -8.60 -18.53 -3.06
N ASN A 7 -8.47 -19.62 -3.82
CA ASN A 7 -9.20 -20.86 -3.56
C ASN A 7 -8.83 -21.52 -2.21
N GLN A 8 -7.55 -21.50 -1.84
CA GLN A 8 -7.12 -22.05 -0.55
C GLN A 8 -7.57 -21.16 0.61
N ARG A 9 -7.67 -19.85 0.41
CA ARG A 9 -8.05 -18.90 1.46
C ARG A 9 -9.50 -19.13 1.88
N GLU A 10 -10.41 -19.30 0.93
CA GLU A 10 -11.83 -19.57 1.20
C GLU A 10 -12.02 -20.91 1.92
N HIS A 11 -11.27 -21.93 1.49
CA HIS A 11 -11.28 -23.23 2.15
C HIS A 11 -10.77 -23.14 3.60
N LEU A 12 -9.64 -22.47 3.83
CA LEU A 12 -9.04 -22.38 5.17
C LEU A 12 -9.83 -21.45 6.10
N SER A 13 -10.42 -20.36 5.58
CA SER A 13 -11.25 -19.47 6.38
C SER A 13 -12.54 -20.12 6.89
N THR A 14 -13.04 -21.12 6.17
CA THR A 14 -14.26 -21.85 6.53
C THR A 14 -13.97 -23.00 7.49
N ASN A 15 -12.81 -23.66 7.34
CA ASN A 15 -12.51 -24.91 8.05
C ASN A 15 -11.58 -24.76 9.26
N ILE A 16 -10.90 -23.63 9.42
CA ILE A 16 -9.94 -23.42 10.50
C ILE A 16 -10.35 -22.21 11.33
N VAL A 17 -10.46 -22.40 12.64
CA VAL A 17 -10.64 -21.31 13.60
C VAL A 17 -9.37 -21.20 14.45
N PRO A 18 -8.42 -20.31 14.08
CA PRO A 18 -7.22 -20.13 14.87
C PRO A 18 -7.59 -19.49 16.22
N CYS A 19 -7.04 -20.05 17.31
CA CYS A 19 -7.15 -19.51 18.65
C CYS A 19 -5.76 -19.30 19.27
N ILE A 20 -5.56 -18.19 19.96
CA ILE A 20 -4.36 -17.90 20.76
C ILE A 20 -4.85 -17.42 22.12
N ASP A 21 -4.39 -18.05 23.20
CA ASP A 21 -4.78 -17.73 24.59
C ASP A 21 -6.31 -17.60 24.77
N ASN A 22 -7.06 -18.60 24.27
CA ASN A 22 -8.53 -18.65 24.23
C ASN A 22 -9.22 -17.53 23.41
N ASN A 23 -8.48 -16.69 22.71
CA ASN A 23 -9.05 -15.69 21.81
C ASN A 23 -9.11 -16.22 20.38
N THR A 24 -10.29 -16.21 19.79
CA THR A 24 -10.48 -16.57 18.38
C THR A 24 -10.00 -15.43 17.48
N ILE A 25 -9.14 -15.77 16.52
CA ILE A 25 -8.58 -14.80 15.59
C ILE A 25 -9.42 -14.81 14.31
N ILE A 26 -9.99 -13.66 13.99
CA ILE A 26 -10.79 -13.49 12.78
C ILE A 26 -9.86 -13.23 11.59
N PHE A 27 -10.09 -13.91 10.48
CA PHE A 27 -9.41 -13.61 9.23
C PHE A 27 -9.93 -12.30 8.65
N GLN A 28 -9.02 -11.34 8.42
CA GLN A 28 -9.31 -10.07 7.78
C GLN A 28 -8.59 -9.94 6.44
N ALA A 29 -9.25 -9.26 5.50
CA ALA A 29 -8.77 -9.03 4.13
C ALA A 29 -7.65 -7.97 4.05
N SER A 30 -7.61 -7.05 5.02
CA SER A 30 -6.55 -6.06 5.21
C SER A 30 -6.18 -5.99 6.69
N ALA A 31 -4.95 -5.60 6.99
CA ALA A 31 -4.42 -5.51 8.35
C ALA A 31 -3.38 -4.40 8.38
N LYS A 32 -3.40 -3.62 9.45
CA LYS A 32 -2.44 -2.55 9.68
C LYS A 32 -1.33 -3.06 10.60
N ASN A 33 -0.09 -3.01 10.13
CA ASN A 33 1.09 -3.37 10.91
C ASN A 33 2.08 -2.19 10.90
N LEU A 34 2.40 -1.63 12.06
CA LEU A 34 3.40 -0.55 12.20
C LEU A 34 3.22 0.63 11.21
N GLY A 35 1.96 0.96 10.87
CA GLY A 35 1.65 2.04 9.93
C GLY A 35 1.50 1.61 8.47
N LEU A 36 1.97 0.41 8.12
CA LEU A 36 1.78 -0.25 6.83
C LEU A 36 0.41 -0.94 6.77
N THR A 37 -0.40 -0.61 5.77
CA THR A 37 -1.63 -1.36 5.49
C THR A 37 -1.31 -2.44 4.47
N MET A 38 -1.41 -3.69 4.89
CA MET A 38 -1.20 -4.84 4.02
C MET A 38 -2.54 -5.39 3.57
N ASP A 39 -2.63 -5.75 2.30
CA ASP A 39 -3.79 -6.45 1.74
C ASP A 39 -3.42 -7.91 1.52
N THR A 40 -4.41 -8.82 1.59
CA THR A 40 -4.23 -10.26 1.29
C THR A 40 -3.60 -10.55 -0.07
N LYS A 41 -3.72 -9.63 -1.03
CA LYS A 41 -3.13 -9.74 -2.38
C LYS A 41 -1.72 -9.13 -2.48
N LEU A 42 -1.17 -8.60 -1.37
CA LEU A 42 0.14 -7.95 -1.29
C LEU A 42 0.40 -6.94 -2.42
N ASN A 43 -0.68 -6.29 -2.89
CA ASN A 43 -0.61 -5.32 -3.98
C ASN A 43 -0.26 -3.92 -3.46
N PHE A 44 -0.41 -3.67 -2.15
CA PHE A 44 -0.09 -2.42 -1.44
C PHE A 44 -0.70 -1.13 -2.04
N ASN A 45 -1.51 -1.24 -3.09
CA ASN A 45 -2.10 -0.12 -3.82
C ASN A 45 -2.93 0.78 -2.89
N ASN A 46 -3.69 0.18 -1.97
CA ASN A 46 -4.48 0.95 -1.01
C ASN A 46 -3.59 1.78 -0.08
N HIS A 47 -2.49 1.20 0.40
CA HIS A 47 -1.54 1.88 1.25
C HIS A 47 -0.77 2.97 0.49
N ILE A 48 -0.29 2.69 -0.72
CA ILE A 48 0.37 3.68 -1.60
C ILE A 48 -0.58 4.84 -1.88
N ASN A 49 -1.84 4.56 -2.23
CA ASN A 49 -2.85 5.60 -2.46
C ASN A 49 -3.11 6.45 -1.20
N LEU A 50 -3.10 5.84 -0.01
CA LEU A 50 -3.22 6.59 1.25
C LEU A 50 -2.02 7.51 1.48
N CYS A 51 -0.81 7.02 1.21
CA CYS A 51 0.43 7.81 1.31
C CYS A 51 0.43 8.96 0.29
N LEU A 52 0.03 8.70 -0.96
CA LEU A 52 -0.14 9.72 -2.00
C LEU A 52 -1.19 10.78 -1.61
N LYS A 53 -2.33 10.36 -1.07
CA LYS A 53 -3.36 11.29 -0.58
C LYS A 53 -2.81 12.20 0.52
N LYS A 54 -2.10 11.64 1.50
CA LYS A 54 -1.48 12.42 2.59
C LYS A 54 -0.44 13.41 2.05
N ALA A 55 0.48 12.93 1.21
CA ALA A 55 1.48 13.76 0.55
C ALA A 55 0.84 14.91 -0.24
N TYR A 56 -0.19 14.61 -1.03
CA TYR A 56 -0.91 15.61 -1.80
C TYR A 56 -1.65 16.61 -0.92
N SER A 57 -2.31 16.17 0.16
CA SER A 57 -2.94 17.07 1.12
C SER A 57 -1.95 18.03 1.77
N MET A 58 -0.76 17.54 2.13
CA MET A 58 0.31 18.38 2.69
C MET A 58 0.85 19.37 1.66
N LEU A 59 1.08 18.92 0.42
CA LEU A 59 1.50 19.80 -0.67
C LEU A 59 0.45 20.88 -0.94
N LYS A 60 -0.84 20.50 -0.95
CA LYS A 60 -1.96 21.41 -1.13
C LYS A 60 -2.06 22.43 -0.01
N ALA A 61 -1.76 22.04 1.24
CA ALA A 61 -1.69 22.96 2.37
C ALA A 61 -0.48 23.91 2.27
N LEU A 62 0.64 23.45 1.70
CA LEU A 62 1.85 24.26 1.54
C LEU A 62 1.77 25.23 0.34
N TYR A 63 1.02 24.87 -0.69
CA TYR A 63 0.94 25.59 -1.96
C TYR A 63 0.50 27.07 -1.84
N PRO A 64 -0.48 27.45 -0.99
CA PRO A 64 -0.82 28.86 -0.76
C PRO A 64 0.36 29.67 -0.20
N HIS A 65 1.20 29.06 0.63
CA HIS A 65 2.36 29.71 1.24
C HIS A 65 3.60 29.74 0.34
N ARG A 66 3.50 29.22 -0.90
CA ARG A 66 4.62 29.17 -1.85
C ARG A 66 5.25 30.53 -2.13
N HIS A 67 4.50 31.63 -2.00
CA HIS A 67 5.02 32.97 -2.28
C HIS A 67 5.93 33.49 -1.16
N PHE A 68 5.75 33.00 0.07
CA PHE A 68 6.55 33.37 1.24
C PHE A 68 7.79 32.48 1.42
N LEU A 69 7.82 31.32 0.77
CA LEU A 69 8.89 30.33 0.92
C LEU A 69 9.93 30.48 -0.18
N ASN A 70 11.21 30.54 0.20
CA ASN A 70 12.32 30.47 -0.75
C ASN A 70 12.39 29.06 -1.38
N ILE A 71 13.07 28.93 -2.53
CA ILE A 71 13.19 27.66 -3.28
C ILE A 71 13.85 26.55 -2.44
N LYS A 72 14.90 26.85 -1.68
CA LYS A 72 15.56 25.90 -0.78
C LYS A 72 14.61 25.41 0.33
N THR A 73 13.85 26.31 0.94
CA THR A 73 12.88 25.96 1.99
C THR A 73 11.74 25.11 1.43
N LYS A 74 11.26 25.39 0.21
CA LYS A 74 10.29 24.54 -0.49
C LYS A 74 10.84 23.14 -0.71
N ALA A 75 12.07 23.02 -1.20
CA ALA A 75 12.72 21.73 -1.43
C ALA A 75 12.86 20.96 -0.11
N MET A 76 13.39 21.60 0.94
CA MET A 76 13.54 20.99 2.27
C MET A 76 12.21 20.51 2.85
N LEU A 77 11.14 21.30 2.72
CA LEU A 77 9.81 20.94 3.18
C LEU A 77 9.24 19.76 2.39
N CYS A 78 9.39 19.75 1.07
CA CYS A 78 8.98 18.61 0.24
C CYS A 78 9.77 17.35 0.60
N GLU A 79 11.07 17.42 0.78
CA GLU A 79 11.89 16.27 1.19
C GLU A 79 11.49 15.75 2.58
N SER A 80 11.31 16.65 3.54
CA SER A 80 11.02 16.27 4.93
C SER A 80 9.60 15.74 5.11
N LEU A 81 8.61 16.30 4.39
CA LEU A 81 7.19 16.01 4.60
C LEU A 81 6.62 15.01 3.60
N ILE A 82 7.11 15.02 2.36
CA ILE A 82 6.58 14.17 1.29
C ILE A 82 7.52 12.99 1.08
N LEU A 83 8.79 13.25 0.80
CA LEU A 83 9.75 12.19 0.45
C LEU A 83 10.02 11.22 1.61
N SER A 84 10.03 11.71 2.86
CA SER A 84 10.19 10.87 4.05
C SER A 84 9.16 9.73 4.15
N HIS A 85 7.91 9.98 3.76
CA HIS A 85 6.86 8.96 3.73
C HIS A 85 7.15 7.88 2.67
N PHE A 86 7.73 8.23 1.53
CA PHE A 86 8.03 7.26 0.47
C PHE A 86 9.32 6.49 0.76
N ASN A 87 10.38 7.16 1.24
CA ASN A 87 11.65 6.52 1.57
C ASN A 87 11.51 5.40 2.61
N HIS A 88 10.64 5.58 3.62
CA HIS A 88 10.43 4.56 4.64
C HIS A 88 9.84 3.26 4.07
N TYR A 89 8.95 3.37 3.08
CA TYR A 89 8.24 2.23 2.53
C TYR A 89 8.80 1.73 1.18
N ASP A 90 9.75 2.43 0.58
CA ASP A 90 10.37 2.03 -0.71
C ASP A 90 10.98 0.61 -0.64
N HIS A 91 11.66 0.30 0.46
CA HIS A 91 12.18 -1.03 0.77
C HIS A 91 11.10 -2.11 0.88
N ILE A 92 9.88 -1.73 1.29
CA ILE A 92 8.73 -2.63 1.40
C ILE A 92 8.13 -2.86 0.01
N TYR A 93 7.99 -1.81 -0.81
CA TYR A 93 7.29 -1.89 -2.10
C TYR A 93 8.14 -2.41 -3.25
N GLY A 94 9.46 -2.19 -3.23
CA GLY A 94 10.38 -2.54 -4.33
C GLY A 94 10.17 -3.96 -4.90
N PRO A 95 10.05 -5.00 -4.06
CA PRO A 95 9.77 -6.37 -4.51
C PRO A 95 8.39 -6.57 -5.16
N PHE A 96 7.39 -5.76 -4.81
CA PHE A 96 6.00 -5.93 -5.26
C PHE A 96 5.65 -5.03 -6.45
N LEU A 97 6.32 -3.89 -6.61
CA LEU A 97 6.16 -2.99 -7.75
C LEU A 97 6.81 -3.54 -9.03
N SER A 98 7.92 -4.26 -8.90
CA SER A 98 8.76 -4.70 -10.02
C SER A 98 8.28 -5.96 -10.75
N VAL A 99 7.42 -6.79 -10.14
CA VAL A 99 7.06 -8.12 -10.69
C VAL A 99 5.62 -8.21 -11.21
N VAL A 100 4.70 -7.35 -10.73
CA VAL A 100 3.25 -7.50 -11.01
C VAL A 100 2.81 -6.80 -12.31
N ASN A 101 3.44 -5.69 -12.72
CA ASN A 101 2.99 -4.95 -13.90
C ASN A 101 3.46 -5.54 -15.25
N LYS A 102 4.52 -6.35 -15.29
CA LYS A 102 4.97 -6.98 -16.56
C LYS A 102 4.10 -8.16 -17.01
N LYS A 103 3.33 -8.79 -16.10
CA LYS A 103 2.52 -9.99 -16.39
C LYS A 103 0.99 -9.79 -16.34
N ARG A 104 0.47 -8.65 -15.85
CA ARG A 104 -0.98 -8.37 -15.83
C ARG A 104 -1.50 -7.54 -17.01
N GLY A 105 -0.62 -6.84 -17.76
CA GLY A 105 -1.01 -6.02 -18.92
C GLY A 105 -1.26 -6.77 -20.24
N THR A 106 -1.08 -8.10 -20.30
CA THR A 106 -1.08 -8.87 -21.57
C THR A 106 -2.06 -10.05 -21.58
N LYS A 107 -3.21 -9.94 -20.89
CA LYS A 107 -4.28 -10.97 -20.96
C LYS A 107 -5.64 -10.45 -21.43
N SER A 108 -5.73 -9.27 -22.03
CA SER A 108 -7.01 -8.71 -22.53
C SER A 108 -7.11 -8.55 -24.05
N THR A 109 -6.32 -9.27 -24.85
CA THR A 109 -6.37 -9.19 -26.34
C THR A 109 -6.30 -10.56 -27.03
N LYS A 110 -6.85 -11.62 -26.43
CA LYS A 110 -7.10 -12.89 -27.12
C LYS A 110 -8.53 -13.38 -26.87
N PHE A 111 -9.49 -12.61 -27.36
CA PHE A 111 -10.87 -13.05 -27.63
C PHE A 111 -11.36 -12.19 -28.81
N LEU A 112 -10.94 -12.56 -30.02
CA LEU A 112 -11.50 -12.18 -31.32
C LEU A 112 -10.57 -12.80 -32.39
N SER A 113 -10.80 -14.09 -32.63
CA SER A 113 -10.43 -14.80 -33.86
C SER A 113 -11.41 -15.96 -34.01
#